data_AF-A0A820GG20-F1
#
_entry.id   AF-A0A820GG20-F1
#
_cell.length_a   1.000
_cell.length_b   1.000
_cell.length_c   1.000
_cell.angle_alpha   90.00
_cell.angle_beta   90.00
_cell.angle_gamma   90.00
#
_symmetry.space_group_name_H-M   'P 1'
#
loop_
_entity.id
_entity.type
_entity.pdbx_description
1 polymer ?
#
loop_
_entity_poly.entity_id
_entity_poly.type
_entity_poly.pdbx_seq_one_letter_code
_entity_poly.pdbx_strand_id
1 'polypeptide(L)'
;MHNATATQSHSSLGFETTLLHNDAMQCEALNYSFVIRSVVGDPDGYSRPVIIVYDAKNAIPKWDRQRPFPAPLIRARNGEILEIQFTNMLRDQSTSIHFHGLHMLNNPWMDGVEMITQCPIHIGETFTYRFNLTQSGTFWYHSHSHQQYADGLIGPIIIDPKLGEQDPILERYPYDNDSDHSIMLQEWYHESWQDIMTGYQSFFNSSKNYKPRYPWPPTSLLINGRGRFDCHTTDCNVVNTLGKCNETIQCLPLRASYFSECQPMAHDLDEFHCHNGKYVRLRLINAASSAPLRFWIDQHPLLLVARDSLPIEPYEKSYIAIPAGQRLDVIVRCNQNINYKYNMYVSLLENVVAGMSPN
;
A
#
# COMPACT_ATOMS: atom_id res chain seq x y z
N MET A 1 84.70 3.01 -40.21
CA MET A 1 83.91 3.82 -39.25
C MET A 1 82.65 4.28 -39.96
N HIS A 2 81.53 4.14 -39.26
CA HIS A 2 80.16 4.57 -39.53
C HIS A 2 79.33 3.92 -40.65
N ASN A 3 78.29 3.24 -40.14
CA ASN A 3 77.23 2.50 -40.79
C ASN A 3 76.16 3.40 -41.43
N ALA A 4 75.60 2.81 -42.47
CA ALA A 4 74.38 3.10 -43.21
C ALA A 4 73.14 3.47 -42.38
N THR A 5 72.18 4.18 -42.97
CA THR A 5 70.97 3.54 -43.55
C THR A 5 70.02 4.57 -44.17
N ALA A 6 69.54 4.26 -45.38
CA ALA A 6 68.55 5.02 -46.14
C ALA A 6 67.14 4.55 -45.79
N THR A 7 66.24 5.50 -45.56
CA THR A 7 64.83 5.30 -45.22
C THR A 7 64.00 4.92 -46.45
N GLN A 8 63.36 3.74 -46.42
CA GLN A 8 62.27 3.37 -47.33
C GLN A 8 60.92 3.46 -46.61
N SER A 9 59.94 4.00 -47.32
CA SER A 9 58.54 4.17 -46.92
C SER A 9 57.77 2.86 -46.96
N HIS A 10 57.13 2.49 -45.85
CA HIS A 10 56.08 1.48 -45.81
C HIS A 10 54.82 2.06 -45.19
N SER A 11 53.73 2.01 -45.95
CA SER A 11 52.36 2.32 -45.54
C SER A 11 51.86 1.28 -44.54
N SER A 12 51.64 1.65 -43.28
CA SER A 12 50.93 0.82 -42.31
C SER A 12 49.43 1.14 -42.36
N LEU A 13 48.64 0.17 -42.79
CA LEU A 13 47.20 0.10 -42.56
C LEU A 13 46.95 0.20 -41.05
N GLY A 14 46.34 1.30 -40.61
CA GLY A 14 45.87 1.46 -39.24
C GLY A 14 44.71 0.50 -38.99
N PHE A 15 44.96 -0.56 -38.22
CA PHE A 15 43.90 -1.26 -37.53
C PHE A 15 43.46 -0.37 -36.36
N GLU A 16 42.39 0.41 -36.55
CA GLU A 16 41.62 0.92 -35.42
C GLU A 16 41.00 -0.28 -34.72
N THR A 17 41.65 -0.75 -33.65
CA THR A 17 40.97 -1.51 -32.62
C THR A 17 39.93 -0.59 -31.99
N THR A 18 38.70 -0.65 -32.51
CA THR A 18 37.52 -0.16 -31.80
C THR A 18 37.45 -0.99 -30.53
N LEU A 19 37.99 -0.44 -29.44
CA LEU A 19 37.69 -0.90 -28.09
C LEU A 19 36.18 -0.78 -27.96
N LEU A 20 35.47 -1.89 -28.14
CA LEU A 20 34.14 -2.06 -27.60
C LEU A 20 34.27 -1.68 -26.13
N HIS A 21 33.75 -0.51 -25.78
CA HIS A 21 33.42 -0.23 -24.39
C HIS A 21 32.52 -1.39 -23.99
N ASN A 22 33.09 -2.33 -23.23
CA ASN A 22 32.31 -3.10 -22.29
C ASN A 22 31.70 -2.02 -21.39
N ASP A 23 30.48 -1.60 -21.71
CA ASP A 23 29.56 -1.11 -20.72
C ASP A 23 29.39 -2.27 -19.75
N ALA A 24 30.31 -2.34 -18.78
CA ALA A 24 30.11 -3.11 -17.59
C ALA A 24 28.81 -2.58 -17.02
N MET A 25 27.74 -3.37 -17.16
CA MET A 25 26.44 -3.10 -16.59
C MET A 25 26.66 -2.88 -15.10
N GLN A 26 26.79 -1.62 -14.72
CA GLN A 26 27.07 -1.23 -13.36
C GLN A 26 25.80 -1.62 -12.61
N CYS A 27 25.89 -2.66 -11.77
CA CYS A 27 24.82 -3.09 -10.87
C CYS A 27 24.64 -2.03 -9.79
N GLU A 28 24.19 -0.84 -10.18
CA GLU A 28 23.84 0.22 -9.26
C GLU A 28 22.54 -0.18 -8.55
N ALA A 29 22.57 -0.16 -7.22
CA ALA A 29 21.39 -0.46 -6.43
C ALA A 29 20.38 0.68 -6.57
N LEU A 30 19.11 0.33 -6.71
CA LEU A 30 18.02 1.28 -6.68
C LEU A 30 17.80 1.71 -5.23
N ASN A 31 18.13 2.98 -4.94
CA ASN A 31 18.21 3.49 -3.57
C ASN A 31 16.95 4.29 -3.20
N TYR A 32 16.30 3.87 -2.10
CA TYR A 32 15.24 4.63 -1.44
C TYR A 32 15.65 5.00 -0.02
N SER A 33 15.21 6.16 0.45
CA SER A 33 15.41 6.60 1.83
C SER A 33 14.09 7.13 2.37
N PHE A 34 13.59 6.48 3.41
CA PHE A 34 12.29 6.74 4.00
C PHE A 34 12.40 7.04 5.49
N VAL A 35 11.54 7.94 5.95
CA VAL A 35 11.37 8.25 7.37
C VAL A 35 9.98 7.84 7.81
N ILE A 36 9.90 7.08 8.91
CA ILE A 36 8.65 6.62 9.52
C ILE A 36 8.31 7.57 10.66
N ARG A 37 7.10 8.13 10.65
CA ARG A 37 6.66 9.07 11.70
C ARG A 37 5.18 8.96 11.98
N SER A 38 4.79 9.23 13.23
CA SER A 38 3.39 9.44 13.58
C SER A 38 3.02 10.92 13.41
N VAL A 39 1.95 11.17 12.67
CA VAL A 39 1.34 12.50 12.48
C VAL A 39 -0.14 12.43 12.80
N VAL A 40 -0.75 13.58 13.08
CA VAL A 40 -2.21 13.66 13.17
C VAL A 40 -2.77 13.75 11.76
N GLY A 41 -3.75 12.89 11.45
CA GLY A 41 -4.40 12.85 10.15
C GLY A 41 -5.84 12.34 10.21
N ASP A 42 -6.61 12.65 9.18
CA ASP A 42 -8.04 12.33 9.05
C ASP A 42 -8.40 11.61 7.72
N PRO A 43 -7.93 10.37 7.47
CA PRO A 43 -8.16 9.66 6.20
C PRO A 43 -9.62 9.61 5.73
N ASP A 44 -10.57 9.53 6.65
CA ASP A 44 -12.01 9.47 6.42
C ASP A 44 -12.77 10.70 6.95
N GLY A 45 -12.04 11.72 7.43
CA GLY A 45 -12.62 12.91 8.05
C GLY A 45 -12.58 12.93 9.58
N TYR A 46 -12.22 11.81 10.24
CA TYR A 46 -11.99 11.78 11.68
C TYR A 46 -10.50 11.85 11.98
N SER A 47 -10.07 12.90 12.70
CA SER A 47 -8.66 13.06 13.04
C SER A 47 -8.19 12.04 14.08
N ARG A 48 -7.05 11.41 13.82
CA ARG A 48 -6.36 10.51 14.77
C ARG A 48 -4.87 10.46 14.45
N PRO A 49 -4.04 9.87 15.31
CA PRO A 49 -2.66 9.55 14.96
C PRO A 49 -2.64 8.51 13.81
N VAL A 50 -1.83 8.80 12.80
CA VAL A 50 -1.57 7.96 11.62
C VAL A 50 -0.06 7.78 11.49
N ILE A 51 0.38 6.55 11.26
CA ILE A 51 1.77 6.27 10.93
C ILE A 51 1.95 6.51 9.42
N ILE A 52 2.81 7.46 9.08
CA ILE A 52 3.14 7.78 7.70
C ILE A 52 4.59 7.41 7.41
N VAL A 53 4.86 7.17 6.14
CA VAL A 53 6.21 6.99 5.60
C VAL A 53 6.38 8.02 4.49
N TYR A 54 7.51 8.70 4.46
CA TYR A 54 7.80 9.70 3.43
C TYR A 54 9.27 9.68 3.05
N ASP A 55 9.58 10.15 1.84
CA ASP A 55 10.95 10.26 1.34
C ASP A 55 11.76 11.22 2.23
N ALA A 56 12.91 10.76 2.73
CA ALA A 56 13.80 11.52 3.61
C ALA A 56 14.32 12.82 2.98
N LYS A 57 14.35 12.91 1.64
CA LYS A 57 14.74 14.12 0.90
C LYS A 57 13.67 15.21 0.98
N ASN A 58 12.43 14.84 1.26
CA ASN A 58 11.32 15.78 1.35
C ASN A 58 11.18 16.31 2.77
N ALA A 59 10.69 17.55 2.89
CA ALA A 59 10.26 18.08 4.18
C ALA A 59 9.13 17.19 4.75
N ILE A 60 8.98 17.18 6.09
CA ILE A 60 7.90 16.44 6.75
C ILE A 60 6.58 16.85 6.08
N PRO A 61 5.90 15.92 5.39
CA PRO A 61 4.69 16.24 4.67
C PRO A 61 3.65 16.76 5.67
N LYS A 62 3.09 17.92 5.35
CA LYS A 62 1.91 18.40 6.08
C LYS A 62 0.75 17.48 5.73
N TRP A 63 -0.11 17.24 6.69
CA TRP A 63 -1.36 16.55 6.45
C TRP A 63 -2.28 17.50 5.65
N ASP A 64 -2.12 17.52 4.32
CA ASP A 64 -2.86 18.36 3.36
C ASP A 64 -3.28 17.56 2.10
N ARG A 65 -3.69 18.25 1.02
CA ARG A 65 -4.17 17.62 -0.22
C ARG A 65 -3.20 16.60 -0.85
N GLN A 66 -1.88 16.73 -0.62
CA GLN A 66 -0.85 15.83 -1.16
C GLN A 66 -0.62 14.58 -0.30
N ARG A 67 -1.25 14.51 0.89
CA ARG A 67 -1.29 13.42 1.89
C ARG A 67 -0.33 12.23 1.67
N PRO A 68 0.65 12.01 2.56
CA PRO A 68 1.64 10.93 2.49
C PRO A 68 1.07 9.60 3.01
N PHE A 69 -0.14 9.24 2.58
CA PHE A 69 -0.81 8.02 2.99
C PHE A 69 -1.70 7.49 1.85
N PRO A 70 -1.47 6.27 1.34
CA PRO A 70 -0.46 5.28 1.75
C PRO A 70 0.99 5.75 1.55
N ALA A 71 1.93 4.96 2.05
CA ALA A 71 3.35 5.22 1.87
C ALA A 71 3.75 5.24 0.38
N PRO A 72 4.85 5.92 0.01
CA PRO A 72 5.29 6.05 -1.38
C PRO A 72 5.42 4.72 -2.11
N LEU A 73 5.05 4.71 -3.40
CA LEU A 73 5.27 3.58 -4.29
C LEU A 73 6.77 3.31 -4.45
N ILE A 74 7.17 2.07 -4.21
CA ILE A 74 8.47 1.55 -4.63
C ILE A 74 8.28 0.89 -5.99
N ARG A 75 8.94 1.40 -7.04
CA ARG A 75 8.88 0.83 -8.38
C ARG A 75 10.28 0.44 -8.82
N ALA A 76 10.48 -0.85 -9.06
CA ALA A 76 11.77 -1.42 -9.40
C ALA A 76 11.61 -2.42 -10.55
N ARG A 77 12.73 -2.99 -11.03
CA ARG A 77 12.72 -4.01 -12.09
C ARG A 77 13.30 -5.33 -11.60
N ASN A 78 12.75 -6.44 -12.10
CA ASN A 78 13.31 -7.77 -11.85
C ASN A 78 14.77 -7.84 -12.32
N GLY A 79 15.66 -8.32 -11.44
CA GLY A 79 17.11 -8.37 -11.65
C GLY A 79 17.88 -7.21 -11.02
N GLU A 80 17.20 -6.15 -10.57
CA GLU A 80 17.85 -5.05 -9.83
C GLU A 80 18.11 -5.42 -8.36
N ILE A 81 19.06 -4.71 -7.76
CA ILE A 81 19.30 -4.73 -6.31
C ILE A 81 18.53 -3.57 -5.71
N LEU A 82 17.61 -3.86 -4.81
CA LEU A 82 16.83 -2.86 -4.10
C LEU A 82 17.51 -2.56 -2.77
N GLU A 83 17.81 -1.30 -2.51
CA GLU A 83 18.38 -0.83 -1.25
C GLU A 83 17.48 0.27 -0.65
N ILE A 84 16.89 0.00 0.51
CA ILE A 84 15.91 0.87 1.13
C ILE A 84 16.31 1.15 2.56
N GLN A 85 16.52 2.41 2.90
CA GLN A 85 16.79 2.86 4.25
C GLN A 85 15.49 3.31 4.90
N PHE A 86 15.16 2.74 6.07
CA PHE A 86 14.07 3.21 6.91
C PHE A 86 14.61 3.77 8.21
N THR A 87 14.37 5.05 8.47
CA THR A 87 14.66 5.70 9.75
C THR A 87 13.40 5.73 10.61
N ASN A 88 13.45 5.10 11.77
CA ASN A 88 12.33 5.09 12.71
C ASN A 88 12.30 6.39 13.54
N MET A 89 11.33 7.26 13.28
CA MET A 89 11.06 8.48 14.05
C MET A 89 9.70 8.43 14.76
N LEU A 90 9.19 7.22 15.05
CA LEU A 90 8.06 7.03 15.96
C LEU A 90 8.43 7.47 17.38
N ARG A 91 7.43 7.84 18.19
CA ARG A 91 7.69 8.43 19.52
C ARG A 91 7.96 7.39 20.61
N ASP A 92 7.28 6.26 20.53
CA ASP A 92 7.14 5.31 21.64
C ASP A 92 7.17 3.85 21.17
N GLN A 93 7.50 3.61 19.89
CA GLN A 93 7.42 2.29 19.27
C GLN A 93 8.65 2.01 18.42
N SER A 94 9.17 0.79 18.55
CA SER A 94 10.05 0.23 17.55
C SER A 94 9.21 -0.27 16.35
N THR A 95 9.85 -0.51 15.22
CA THR A 95 9.16 -0.96 13.98
C THR A 95 10.04 -1.94 13.20
N SER A 96 9.43 -2.71 12.32
CA SER A 96 10.12 -3.49 11.29
C SER A 96 9.32 -3.41 9.99
N ILE A 97 9.97 -3.51 8.83
CA ILE A 97 9.30 -3.42 7.53
C ILE A 97 9.41 -4.73 6.79
N HIS A 98 8.27 -5.39 6.55
CA HIS A 98 8.19 -6.61 5.74
C HIS A 98 7.76 -6.29 4.31
N PHE A 99 8.31 -7.02 3.34
CA PHE A 99 8.01 -6.88 1.92
C PHE A 99 7.17 -8.06 1.45
N HIS A 100 5.86 -7.88 1.58
CA HIS A 100 4.88 -8.94 1.41
C HIS A 100 4.89 -9.54 0.01
N GLY A 101 5.10 -10.86 -0.04
CA GLY A 101 5.10 -11.67 -1.26
C GLY A 101 6.47 -11.81 -1.93
N LEU A 102 7.49 -11.08 -1.46
CA LEU A 102 8.87 -11.32 -1.90
C LEU A 102 9.44 -12.53 -1.17
N HIS A 103 10.05 -13.44 -1.92
CA HIS A 103 10.57 -14.70 -1.37
C HIS A 103 11.85 -14.54 -0.54
N MET A 104 12.50 -13.37 -0.61
CA MET A 104 13.78 -13.08 0.06
C MET A 104 14.85 -14.16 -0.19
N LEU A 105 14.88 -14.69 -1.42
CA LEU A 105 15.81 -15.77 -1.79
C LEU A 105 17.25 -15.33 -1.52
N ASN A 106 17.97 -16.15 -0.75
CA ASN A 106 19.34 -15.91 -0.28
C ASN A 106 19.52 -14.67 0.63
N ASN A 107 18.45 -13.99 1.03
CA ASN A 107 18.47 -12.81 1.89
C ASN A 107 17.43 -12.90 3.03
N PRO A 108 17.30 -14.03 3.76
CA PRO A 108 16.23 -14.22 4.75
C PRO A 108 16.27 -13.21 5.90
N TRP A 109 17.44 -12.67 6.25
CA TRP A 109 17.58 -11.63 7.28
C TRP A 109 17.01 -10.26 6.86
N MET A 110 16.62 -10.09 5.59
CA MET A 110 15.98 -8.88 5.05
C MET A 110 14.46 -8.98 4.97
N ASP A 111 13.87 -10.06 5.48
CA ASP A 111 12.41 -10.28 5.41
C ASP A 111 11.60 -9.31 6.28
N GLY A 112 12.21 -8.69 7.29
CA GLY A 112 11.51 -7.65 8.06
C GLY A 112 10.59 -8.13 9.16
N VAL A 113 10.62 -9.41 9.52
CA VAL A 113 9.77 -9.96 10.57
C VAL A 113 10.46 -9.83 11.93
N GLU A 114 9.90 -8.99 12.79
CA GLU A 114 10.41 -8.71 14.11
C GLU A 114 10.53 -9.99 14.95
N MET A 115 11.65 -10.15 15.65
CA MET A 115 11.96 -11.30 16.51
C MET A 115 12.08 -12.65 15.79
N ILE A 116 11.97 -12.69 14.45
CA ILE A 116 12.21 -13.89 13.65
C ILE A 116 13.43 -13.70 12.76
N THR A 117 13.41 -12.72 11.88
CA THR A 117 14.50 -12.48 10.92
C THR A 117 15.42 -11.35 11.33
N GLN A 118 14.93 -10.43 12.17
CA GLN A 118 15.70 -9.31 12.70
C GLN A 118 15.18 -8.81 14.05
N CYS A 119 16.03 -8.07 14.76
CA CYS A 119 15.60 -7.20 15.84
C CYS A 119 14.80 -6.01 15.28
N PRO A 120 13.89 -5.42 16.07
CA PRO A 120 13.18 -4.21 15.67
C PRO A 120 14.12 -3.02 15.49
N ILE A 121 13.75 -2.10 14.61
CA ILE A 121 14.41 -0.81 14.41
C ILE A 121 13.98 0.10 15.56
N HIS A 122 14.88 0.43 16.48
CA HIS A 122 14.55 1.28 17.62
C HIS A 122 14.35 2.75 17.20
N ILE A 123 13.77 3.53 18.10
CA ILE A 123 13.52 4.96 17.88
C ILE A 123 14.84 5.68 17.63
N GLY A 124 14.91 6.44 16.54
CA GLY A 124 16.09 7.16 16.10
C GLY A 124 17.08 6.32 15.27
N GLU A 125 16.87 5.00 15.18
CA GLU A 125 17.72 4.13 14.39
C GLU A 125 17.30 4.10 12.92
N THR A 126 18.27 3.76 12.06
CA THR A 126 18.05 3.53 10.63
C THR A 126 18.49 2.12 10.30
N PHE A 127 17.65 1.40 9.56
CA PHE A 127 17.98 0.08 9.04
C PHE A 127 17.93 0.09 7.51
N THR A 128 18.91 -0.54 6.89
CA THR A 128 19.02 -0.65 5.44
C THR A 128 18.64 -2.05 5.00
N TYR A 129 17.50 -2.18 4.32
CA TYR A 129 17.11 -3.41 3.63
C TYR A 129 17.77 -3.46 2.27
N ARG A 130 18.52 -4.52 1.99
CA ARG A 130 19.23 -4.68 0.72
C ARG A 130 19.10 -6.10 0.22
N PHE A 131 18.41 -6.29 -0.90
CA PHE A 131 18.18 -7.61 -1.48
C PHE A 131 17.98 -7.56 -2.99
N ASN A 132 18.17 -8.70 -3.65
CA ASN A 132 18.02 -8.83 -5.10
C ASN A 132 16.57 -9.16 -5.46
N LEU A 133 16.04 -8.49 -6.48
CA LEU A 133 14.69 -8.77 -6.98
C LEU A 133 14.74 -9.93 -7.98
N THR A 134 13.97 -10.99 -7.69
CA THR A 134 13.87 -12.19 -8.53
C THR A 134 12.47 -12.43 -9.09
N GLN A 135 11.50 -11.61 -8.65
CA GLN A 135 10.09 -11.70 -9.01
C GLN A 135 9.65 -10.40 -9.70
N SER A 136 8.59 -10.46 -10.49
CA SER A 136 7.89 -9.30 -11.07
C SER A 136 6.41 -9.37 -10.73
N GLY A 137 5.72 -8.23 -10.70
CA GLY A 137 4.29 -8.11 -10.40
C GLY A 137 3.96 -7.10 -9.31
N THR A 138 2.88 -7.36 -8.57
CA THR A 138 2.28 -6.45 -7.58
C THR A 138 2.51 -6.95 -6.16
N PHE A 139 3.29 -6.18 -5.40
CA PHE A 139 3.65 -6.45 -4.01
C PHE A 139 3.31 -5.22 -3.15
N TRP A 140 3.61 -5.31 -1.87
CA TRP A 140 3.44 -4.21 -0.94
C TRP A 140 4.40 -4.39 0.24
N TYR A 141 4.73 -3.31 0.91
CA TYR A 141 5.43 -3.34 2.18
C TYR A 141 4.52 -2.83 3.28
N HIS A 142 4.74 -3.34 4.49
CA HIS A 142 4.01 -2.91 5.65
C HIS A 142 4.82 -3.11 6.92
N SER A 143 4.41 -2.46 8.01
CA SER A 143 5.01 -2.78 9.31
C SER A 143 4.71 -4.25 9.65
N HIS A 144 5.72 -4.97 10.11
CA HIS A 144 5.55 -6.30 10.69
C HIS A 144 5.85 -6.33 12.20
N SER A 145 5.81 -5.15 12.82
CA SER A 145 5.80 -4.97 14.26
C SER A 145 4.36 -4.77 14.75
N HIS A 146 3.89 -5.73 15.55
CA HIS A 146 2.53 -5.74 16.08
C HIS A 146 1.48 -5.52 14.98
N GLN A 147 0.58 -4.54 15.17
CA GLN A 147 -0.50 -4.20 14.25
C GLN A 147 -0.35 -2.77 13.71
N GLN A 148 0.88 -2.25 13.66
CA GLN A 148 1.18 -0.87 13.21
C GLN A 148 0.72 -0.56 11.79
N TYR A 149 0.63 -1.56 10.92
CA TYR A 149 0.13 -1.36 9.56
C TYR A 149 -1.36 -0.97 9.54
N ALA A 150 -2.15 -1.36 10.56
CA ALA A 150 -3.52 -0.89 10.74
C ALA A 150 -3.60 0.62 10.98
N ASP A 151 -2.56 1.19 11.61
CA ASP A 151 -2.45 2.62 11.89
C ASP A 151 -1.82 3.41 10.74
N GLY A 152 -1.48 2.76 9.62
CA GLY A 152 -1.13 3.43 8.37
C GLY A 152 0.22 3.08 7.77
N LEU A 153 1.03 2.23 8.42
CA LEU A 153 2.33 1.82 7.86
C LEU A 153 2.16 0.74 6.78
N ILE A 154 1.71 1.16 5.60
CA ILE A 154 1.48 0.35 4.40
C ILE A 154 1.91 1.12 3.15
N GLY A 155 2.49 0.45 2.15
CA GLY A 155 2.82 1.05 0.87
C GLY A 155 2.93 0.04 -0.27
N PRO A 156 2.66 0.42 -1.52
CA PRO A 156 2.72 -0.48 -2.65
C PRO A 156 4.15 -0.70 -3.15
N ILE A 157 4.40 -1.86 -3.74
CA ILE A 157 5.62 -2.17 -4.50
C ILE A 157 5.19 -2.71 -5.85
N ILE A 158 5.72 -2.14 -6.93
CA ILE A 158 5.53 -2.67 -8.28
C ILE A 158 6.90 -3.08 -8.80
N ILE A 159 7.03 -4.34 -9.22
CA ILE A 159 8.26 -4.83 -9.84
C ILE A 159 7.97 -5.13 -11.31
N ASP A 160 8.54 -4.33 -12.20
CA ASP A 160 8.42 -4.52 -13.64
C ASP A 160 9.21 -5.75 -14.12
N PRO A 161 8.84 -6.36 -15.25
CA PRO A 161 9.61 -7.44 -15.86
C PRO A 161 11.06 -7.06 -16.15
N LYS A 162 11.91 -8.08 -16.25
CA LYS A 162 13.34 -7.90 -16.48
C LYS A 162 13.61 -7.09 -17.75
N LEU A 163 14.72 -6.38 -17.79
CA LEU A 163 15.06 -5.56 -18.96
C LEU A 163 15.16 -6.45 -20.22
N GLY A 164 14.43 -6.07 -21.26
CA GLY A 164 14.32 -6.85 -22.50
C GLY A 164 13.16 -7.86 -22.53
N GLU A 165 12.49 -8.11 -21.39
CA GLU A 165 11.25 -8.88 -21.33
C GLU A 165 10.04 -7.94 -21.40
N GLN A 166 9.00 -8.34 -22.13
CA GLN A 166 7.73 -7.62 -22.16
C GLN A 166 6.80 -8.13 -21.07
N ASP A 167 5.97 -7.24 -20.53
CA ASP A 167 4.90 -7.64 -19.62
C ASP A 167 3.80 -8.37 -20.42
N PRO A 168 3.51 -9.64 -20.13
CA PRO A 168 2.51 -10.41 -20.87
C PRO A 168 1.10 -9.80 -20.76
N ILE A 169 0.81 -9.07 -19.69
CA ILE A 169 -0.47 -8.38 -19.51
C ILE A 169 -0.53 -7.15 -20.41
N LEU A 170 0.55 -6.38 -20.51
CA LEU A 170 0.63 -5.20 -21.37
C LEU A 170 0.60 -5.58 -22.85
N GLU A 171 1.23 -6.69 -23.24
CA GLU A 171 1.19 -7.23 -24.60
C GLU A 171 -0.23 -7.60 -25.02
N ARG A 172 -0.99 -8.26 -24.13
CA ARG A 172 -2.37 -8.69 -24.40
C ARG A 172 -3.38 -7.54 -24.31
N TYR A 173 -3.14 -6.58 -23.41
CA TYR A 173 -4.03 -5.45 -23.14
C TYR A 173 -3.22 -4.14 -23.13
N PRO A 174 -2.99 -3.51 -24.29
CA PRO A 174 -2.14 -2.33 -24.36
C PRO A 174 -2.83 -1.13 -23.70
N TYR A 175 -2.19 -0.62 -22.64
CA TYR A 175 -2.59 0.59 -21.92
C TYR A 175 -1.47 1.63 -21.96
N ASP A 176 -1.81 2.91 -21.75
CA ASP A 176 -0.83 3.99 -21.74
C ASP A 176 -0.04 3.97 -20.43
N ASN A 177 1.19 4.51 -20.41
CA ASN A 177 2.07 4.44 -19.22
C ASN A 177 1.44 5.01 -17.94
N ASP A 178 0.60 6.03 -18.09
CA ASP A 178 -0.10 6.71 -16.99
C ASP A 178 -1.38 5.98 -16.57
N SER A 179 -1.69 4.82 -17.15
CA SER A 179 -2.89 4.00 -16.90
C SER A 179 -2.59 2.73 -16.09
N ASP A 180 -1.47 2.71 -15.36
CA ASP A 180 -1.09 1.63 -14.42
C ASP A 180 -1.12 2.16 -12.98
N HIS A 181 -2.14 1.77 -12.21
CA HIS A 181 -2.40 2.34 -10.89
C HIS A 181 -2.42 1.28 -9.79
N SER A 182 -1.74 1.55 -8.68
CA SER A 182 -1.90 0.79 -7.43
C SER A 182 -3.13 1.26 -6.66
N ILE A 183 -3.99 0.33 -6.26
CA ILE A 183 -5.18 0.57 -5.45
C ILE A 183 -5.02 -0.16 -4.12
N MET A 184 -4.70 0.58 -3.07
CA MET A 184 -4.61 0.07 -1.71
C MET A 184 -5.97 0.15 -1.03
N LEU A 185 -6.51 -1.00 -0.66
CA LEU A 185 -7.76 -1.12 0.08
C LEU A 185 -7.44 -1.40 1.54
N GLN A 186 -8.11 -0.70 2.46
CA GLN A 186 -7.85 -0.85 3.88
C GLN A 186 -9.12 -0.71 4.70
N GLU A 187 -9.12 -1.38 5.84
CA GLU A 187 -10.02 -1.08 6.95
C GLU A 187 -9.46 0.07 7.76
N TRP A 188 -10.36 0.88 8.32
CA TRP A 188 -9.96 1.99 9.15
C TRP A 188 -10.74 2.03 10.44
N TYR A 189 -10.00 2.27 11.51
CA TYR A 189 -10.50 2.38 12.87
C TYR A 189 -10.26 3.80 13.37
N HIS A 190 -11.03 4.26 14.35
CA HIS A 190 -10.78 5.56 14.99
C HIS A 190 -9.88 5.43 16.22
N GLU A 191 -9.86 4.25 16.85
CA GLU A 191 -8.92 3.89 17.92
C GLU A 191 -7.57 3.40 17.38
N SER A 192 -6.50 3.62 18.14
CA SER A 192 -5.17 3.08 17.82
C SER A 192 -5.15 1.56 17.88
N TRP A 193 -4.21 0.94 17.15
CA TRP A 193 -4.05 -0.51 17.21
C TRP A 193 -3.77 -0.98 18.65
N GLN A 194 -3.05 -0.20 19.47
CA GLN A 194 -2.82 -0.52 20.88
C GLN A 194 -4.10 -0.49 21.70
N ASP A 195 -4.94 0.52 21.53
CA ASP A 195 -6.20 0.63 22.27
C ASP A 195 -7.13 -0.53 21.93
N ILE A 196 -7.22 -0.85 20.62
CA ILE A 196 -7.97 -2.00 20.13
C ILE A 196 -7.46 -3.28 20.75
N MET A 197 -6.15 -3.53 20.69
CA MET A 197 -5.58 -4.79 21.16
C MET A 197 -5.63 -4.91 22.68
N THR A 198 -5.42 -3.81 23.41
CA THR A 198 -5.56 -3.74 24.87
C THR A 198 -6.99 -4.04 25.29
N GLY A 199 -7.97 -3.45 24.61
CA GLY A 199 -9.39 -3.75 24.83
C GLY A 199 -9.74 -5.19 24.52
N TYR A 200 -9.25 -5.71 23.39
CA TYR A 200 -9.49 -7.08 22.94
C TYR A 200 -8.90 -8.14 23.89
N GLN A 201 -7.68 -7.93 24.38
CA GLN A 201 -6.98 -8.86 25.28
C GLN A 201 -7.31 -8.65 26.77
N SER A 202 -8.16 -7.66 27.09
CA SER A 202 -8.53 -7.36 28.47
C SER A 202 -9.28 -8.51 29.14
N PHE A 203 -9.01 -8.73 30.43
CA PHE A 203 -9.78 -9.66 31.28
C PHE A 203 -11.29 -9.34 31.29
N PHE A 204 -11.68 -8.09 31.03
CA PHE A 204 -13.10 -7.75 30.94
C PHE A 204 -13.81 -8.57 29.84
N ASN A 205 -13.14 -8.89 28.72
CA ASN A 205 -13.70 -9.72 27.66
C ASN A 205 -13.98 -11.18 28.06
N SER A 206 -13.44 -11.67 29.18
CA SER A 206 -13.71 -13.01 29.71
C SER A 206 -14.72 -13.03 30.87
N SER A 207 -15.23 -11.85 31.27
CA SER A 207 -16.19 -11.72 32.36
C SER A 207 -17.61 -12.09 31.92
N LYS A 208 -18.33 -12.89 32.72
CA LYS A 208 -19.68 -13.40 32.40
C LYS A 208 -20.73 -12.34 32.04
N ASN A 209 -20.54 -11.10 32.48
CA ASN A 209 -21.50 -10.00 32.29
C ASN A 209 -21.02 -8.96 31.26
N TYR A 210 -19.93 -9.22 30.55
CA TYR A 210 -19.35 -8.29 29.58
C TYR A 210 -19.40 -8.92 28.20
N LYS A 211 -20.04 -8.25 27.24
CA LYS A 211 -19.99 -8.67 25.84
C LYS A 211 -18.60 -8.35 25.29
N PRO A 212 -17.85 -9.33 24.76
CA PRO A 212 -16.52 -9.08 24.23
C PRO A 212 -16.55 -7.93 23.22
N ARG A 213 -15.71 -6.91 23.43
CA ARG A 213 -15.57 -5.82 22.46
C ARG A 213 -14.70 -6.36 21.32
N TYR A 214 -15.36 -6.96 20.33
CA TYR A 214 -14.68 -7.35 19.11
C TYR A 214 -14.24 -6.07 18.38
N PRO A 215 -13.03 -6.03 17.80
CA PRO A 215 -12.58 -4.90 16.97
C PRO A 215 -13.43 -4.65 15.73
N TRP A 216 -14.55 -5.36 15.56
CA TRP A 216 -15.30 -5.49 14.33
C TRP A 216 -16.72 -5.00 14.54
N PRO A 217 -17.33 -4.29 13.56
CA PRO A 217 -16.80 -3.92 12.24
C PRO A 217 -15.84 -2.70 12.27
N PRO A 218 -15.03 -2.48 11.22
CA PRO A 218 -14.26 -1.25 11.05
C PRO A 218 -15.17 -0.02 10.98
N THR A 219 -14.63 1.13 11.38
CA THR A 219 -15.36 2.39 11.41
C THR A 219 -15.61 2.93 10.00
N SER A 220 -14.63 2.78 9.11
CA SER A 220 -14.76 3.11 7.70
C SER A 220 -13.83 2.23 6.85
N LEU A 221 -13.95 2.34 5.53
CA LEU A 221 -13.07 1.70 4.56
C LEU A 221 -12.35 2.78 3.74
N LEU A 222 -11.10 2.51 3.39
CA LEU A 222 -10.27 3.43 2.62
C LEU A 222 -9.91 2.82 1.27
N ILE A 223 -9.94 3.67 0.23
CA ILE A 223 -9.30 3.43 -1.06
C ILE A 223 -8.17 4.43 -1.15
N ASN A 224 -6.92 3.96 -1.29
CA ASN A 224 -5.72 4.78 -1.31
C ASN A 224 -5.69 5.79 -0.15
N GLY A 225 -5.98 5.34 1.06
CA GLY A 225 -5.92 6.19 2.26
C GLY A 225 -7.03 7.24 2.34
N ARG A 226 -8.08 7.14 1.52
CA ARG A 226 -9.22 8.07 1.49
C ARG A 226 -10.53 7.33 1.75
N GLY A 227 -11.28 7.85 2.71
CA GLY A 227 -12.58 7.31 3.11
C GLY A 227 -13.63 8.40 3.29
N ARG A 228 -14.79 7.94 3.77
CA ARG A 228 -15.90 8.79 4.21
C ARG A 228 -16.43 8.22 5.51
N PHE A 229 -16.68 9.10 6.47
CA PHE A 229 -17.27 8.74 7.75
C PHE A 229 -18.38 9.73 8.12
N ASP A 230 -19.52 9.22 8.58
CA ASP A 230 -20.63 10.09 9.00
C ASP A 230 -20.45 10.57 10.44
N CYS A 231 -19.92 11.79 10.55
CA CYS A 231 -19.69 12.49 11.81
C CYS A 231 -20.97 12.83 12.60
N HIS A 232 -22.16 12.70 12.01
CA HIS A 232 -23.44 13.01 12.67
C HIS A 232 -24.09 11.78 13.31
N THR A 233 -23.64 10.57 12.94
CA THR A 233 -24.12 9.35 13.58
C THR A 233 -23.67 9.32 15.04
N THR A 234 -24.65 9.35 15.95
CA THR A 234 -24.40 9.06 17.36
C THR A 234 -24.62 7.57 17.57
N ASP A 235 -23.76 6.91 18.36
CA ASP A 235 -23.95 5.52 18.77
C ASP A 235 -25.25 5.30 19.58
N CYS A 236 -26.00 6.36 19.85
CA CYS A 236 -27.19 6.38 20.70
C CYS A 236 -28.45 6.65 19.87
N ASN A 237 -28.76 5.79 18.90
CA ASN A 237 -30.10 5.70 18.29
C ASN A 237 -31.09 4.91 19.20
N VAL A 238 -31.09 5.20 20.51
CA VAL A 238 -32.24 4.93 21.37
C VAL A 238 -32.77 6.27 21.84
N VAL A 239 -33.42 6.97 20.91
CA VAL A 239 -34.22 8.15 21.25
C VAL A 239 -35.47 7.65 21.96
N ASN A 240 -35.40 7.46 23.27
CA ASN A 240 -36.61 7.61 24.07
C ASN A 240 -37.00 9.10 24.03
N THR A 241 -38.29 9.38 24.02
CA THR A 241 -38.98 10.67 23.81
C THR A 241 -38.64 11.80 24.80
N LEU A 242 -37.55 11.69 25.56
CA LEU A 242 -37.06 12.66 26.54
C LEU A 242 -35.57 13.02 26.41
N GLY A 243 -34.89 12.65 25.32
CA GLY A 243 -33.55 13.19 25.01
C GLY A 243 -32.46 12.91 26.05
N LYS A 244 -32.56 11.81 26.80
CA LYS A 244 -31.52 11.36 27.73
C LYS A 244 -30.94 10.03 27.26
N CYS A 245 -29.65 10.06 26.90
CA CYS A 245 -28.81 8.88 26.83
C CYS A 245 -28.80 8.20 28.20
N ASN A 246 -29.07 6.89 28.25
CA ASN A 246 -29.11 6.15 29.51
C ASN A 246 -27.69 6.12 30.12
N GLU A 247 -27.54 6.63 31.35
CA GLU A 247 -26.26 6.89 32.05
C GLU A 247 -25.39 5.63 32.33
N THR A 248 -25.82 4.45 31.88
CA THR A 248 -25.09 3.17 32.03
C THR A 248 -24.30 2.76 30.78
N ILE A 249 -24.49 3.43 29.65
CA ILE A 249 -23.68 3.27 28.45
C ILE A 249 -22.99 4.60 28.24
N GLN A 250 -21.68 4.58 28.06
CA GLN A 250 -20.84 5.74 27.80
C GLN A 250 -21.23 6.34 26.43
N CYS A 251 -22.39 6.99 26.35
CA CYS A 251 -22.81 7.77 25.20
C CYS A 251 -21.90 9.00 25.16
N LEU A 252 -20.81 8.91 24.41
CA LEU A 252 -19.97 10.06 24.11
C LEU A 252 -20.73 10.92 23.08
N PRO A 253 -21.25 12.10 23.47
CA PRO A 253 -21.82 13.01 22.51
C PRO A 253 -20.67 13.60 21.69
N LEU A 254 -20.80 13.51 20.37
CA LEU A 254 -19.84 13.95 19.35
C LEU A 254 -18.53 13.15 19.39
N ARG A 255 -18.31 12.33 18.36
CA ARG A 255 -16.98 11.85 17.93
C ARG A 255 -16.16 13.04 17.40
N ALA A 256 -15.98 14.08 18.22
CA ALA A 256 -14.96 15.08 18.01
C ALA A 256 -13.64 14.39 18.32
N SER A 257 -12.74 14.36 17.34
CA SER A 257 -11.37 13.97 17.63
C SER A 257 -10.80 14.92 18.67
N TYR A 258 -9.93 14.41 19.55
CA TYR A 258 -9.15 15.28 20.44
C TYR A 258 -8.38 16.36 19.65
N PHE A 259 -8.09 16.10 18.37
CA PHE A 259 -7.26 16.97 17.53
C PHE A 259 -8.04 18.00 16.71
N SER A 260 -9.23 17.65 16.21
CA SER A 260 -10.03 18.54 15.34
C SER A 260 -11.49 18.09 15.25
N GLU A 261 -12.35 18.97 14.73
CA GLU A 261 -13.73 18.64 14.43
C GLU A 261 -13.82 17.66 13.24
N CYS A 262 -14.69 16.66 13.36
CA CYS A 262 -14.90 15.64 12.33
C CYS A 262 -15.55 16.24 11.08
N GLN A 263 -15.02 15.94 9.90
CA GLN A 263 -15.48 16.47 8.61
C GLN A 263 -15.71 15.32 7.60
N PRO A 264 -16.96 14.90 7.33
CA PRO A 264 -17.26 13.70 6.53
C PRO A 264 -16.66 13.69 5.11
N MET A 265 -16.44 14.86 4.54
CA MET A 265 -15.86 15.08 3.22
C MET A 265 -14.62 15.96 3.30
N ALA A 266 -13.78 15.76 4.31
CA ALA A 266 -12.52 16.52 4.47
C ALA A 266 -11.65 16.53 3.20
N HIS A 267 -11.83 15.52 2.34
CA HIS A 267 -10.86 15.12 1.33
C HIS A 267 -11.50 14.72 0.01
N ASP A 268 -11.02 15.27 -1.11
CA ASP A 268 -11.39 14.78 -2.44
C ASP A 268 -10.96 13.32 -2.62
N LEU A 269 -11.77 12.53 -3.35
CA LEU A 269 -11.44 11.14 -3.70
C LEU A 269 -10.46 11.13 -4.89
N ASP A 270 -9.72 10.03 -5.03
CA ASP A 270 -8.85 9.85 -6.20
C ASP A 270 -9.69 9.72 -7.47
N GLU A 271 -9.27 10.40 -8.54
CA GLU A 271 -9.86 10.29 -9.87
C GLU A 271 -8.85 9.64 -10.83
N PHE A 272 -9.30 8.63 -11.56
CA PHE A 272 -8.50 7.94 -12.57
C PHE A 272 -9.05 8.26 -13.96
N HIS A 273 -8.16 8.65 -14.87
CA HIS A 273 -8.56 9.04 -16.21
C HIS A 273 -8.61 7.82 -17.14
N CYS A 274 -9.77 7.61 -17.75
CA CYS A 274 -10.03 6.52 -18.70
C CYS A 274 -10.20 7.11 -20.10
N HIS A 275 -9.30 6.79 -21.03
CA HIS A 275 -9.44 7.21 -22.43
C HIS A 275 -10.31 6.22 -23.21
N ASN A 276 -11.30 6.71 -23.96
CA ASN A 276 -12.25 5.84 -24.66
C ASN A 276 -11.55 4.82 -25.58
N GLY A 277 -11.93 3.55 -25.47
CA GLY A 277 -11.35 2.44 -26.23
C GLY A 277 -10.00 1.93 -25.70
N LYS A 278 -9.41 2.58 -24.69
CA LYS A 278 -8.18 2.15 -24.03
C LYS A 278 -8.47 1.24 -22.84
N TYR A 279 -7.40 0.69 -22.30
CA TYR A 279 -7.40 -0.13 -21.09
C TYR A 279 -6.72 0.62 -19.96
N VAL A 280 -7.13 0.32 -18.73
CA VAL A 280 -6.48 0.76 -17.49
C VAL A 280 -6.17 -0.47 -16.67
N ARG A 281 -4.95 -0.56 -16.12
CA ARG A 281 -4.56 -1.59 -15.16
C ARG A 281 -4.71 -1.06 -13.75
N LEU A 282 -5.51 -1.76 -12.95
CA LEU A 282 -5.62 -1.52 -11.51
C LEU A 282 -5.01 -2.69 -10.76
N ARG A 283 -4.00 -2.40 -9.95
CA ARG A 283 -3.29 -3.35 -9.08
C ARG A 283 -3.88 -3.26 -7.69
N LEU A 284 -4.90 -4.09 -7.43
CA LEU A 284 -5.66 -4.10 -6.19
C LEU A 284 -4.85 -4.81 -5.10
N ILE A 285 -4.70 -4.17 -3.94
CA ILE A 285 -3.97 -4.69 -2.78
C ILE A 285 -4.91 -4.59 -1.59
N ASN A 286 -5.31 -5.73 -1.00
CA ASN A 286 -6.04 -5.68 0.26
C ASN A 286 -5.07 -5.65 1.45
N ALA A 287 -4.86 -4.46 2.00
CA ALA A 287 -4.05 -4.20 3.19
C ALA A 287 -4.90 -4.11 4.48
N ALA A 288 -6.13 -4.66 4.45
CA ALA A 288 -6.96 -4.84 5.63
C ALA A 288 -6.25 -5.67 6.71
N SER A 289 -6.61 -5.40 7.96
CA SER A 289 -6.08 -6.16 9.10
C SER A 289 -6.71 -7.53 9.24
N SER A 290 -7.95 -7.72 8.77
CA SER A 290 -8.55 -9.06 8.77
C SER A 290 -9.65 -9.31 7.75
N ALA A 291 -10.51 -8.33 7.43
CA ALA A 291 -11.66 -8.67 6.59
C ALA A 291 -11.27 -8.83 5.13
N PRO A 292 -11.89 -9.80 4.44
CA PRO A 292 -11.93 -9.80 3.00
C PRO A 292 -12.79 -8.61 2.52
N LEU A 293 -12.25 -7.86 1.57
CA LEU A 293 -12.91 -6.70 0.98
C LEU A 293 -13.47 -7.06 -0.40
N ARG A 294 -14.61 -6.47 -0.74
CA ARG A 294 -15.26 -6.59 -2.04
C ARG A 294 -15.07 -5.28 -2.81
N PHE A 295 -14.55 -5.36 -4.03
CA PHE A 295 -14.31 -4.23 -4.92
C PHE A 295 -15.10 -4.34 -6.23
N TRP A 296 -15.66 -3.22 -6.71
CA TRP A 296 -16.29 -3.12 -8.03
C TRP A 296 -16.29 -1.67 -8.56
N ILE A 297 -16.57 -1.52 -9.85
CA ILE A 297 -16.69 -0.23 -10.53
C ILE A 297 -18.05 -0.19 -11.24
N ASP A 298 -18.77 0.92 -11.11
CA ASP A 298 -20.07 1.07 -11.77
C ASP A 298 -19.94 0.88 -13.28
N GLN A 299 -20.77 0.00 -13.84
CA GLN A 299 -20.88 -0.27 -15.29
C GLN A 299 -19.58 -0.76 -15.95
N HIS A 300 -18.58 -1.20 -15.18
CA HIS A 300 -17.32 -1.71 -15.72
C HIS A 300 -17.05 -3.12 -15.17
N PRO A 301 -17.16 -4.17 -16.01
CA PRO A 301 -16.68 -5.49 -15.62
C PRO A 301 -15.16 -5.44 -15.44
N LEU A 302 -14.68 -6.17 -14.44
CA LEU A 302 -13.27 -6.29 -14.09
C LEU A 302 -12.70 -7.55 -14.74
N LEU A 303 -11.74 -7.38 -15.64
CA LEU A 303 -11.02 -8.49 -16.26
C LEU A 303 -9.82 -8.86 -15.38
N LEU A 304 -9.93 -9.95 -14.61
CA LEU A 304 -8.85 -10.37 -13.73
C LEU A 304 -7.73 -11.03 -14.55
N VAL A 305 -6.48 -10.58 -14.38
CA VAL A 305 -5.34 -11.01 -15.20
C VAL A 305 -4.13 -11.53 -14.40
N ALA A 306 -4.01 -11.19 -13.12
CA ALA A 306 -3.02 -11.79 -12.23
C ALA A 306 -3.50 -11.93 -10.78
N ARG A 307 -2.90 -12.86 -10.05
CA ARG A 307 -3.10 -13.11 -8.62
C ARG A 307 -1.74 -13.23 -7.93
N ASP A 308 -1.52 -12.47 -6.87
CA ASP A 308 -0.28 -12.47 -6.09
C ASP A 308 0.98 -12.43 -6.96
N SER A 309 0.98 -11.53 -7.96
CA SER A 309 2.06 -11.32 -8.95
C SER A 309 2.20 -12.40 -10.03
N LEU A 310 1.36 -13.43 -10.03
CA LEU A 310 1.36 -14.46 -11.07
C LEU A 310 0.26 -14.19 -12.11
N PRO A 311 0.61 -14.06 -13.41
CA PRO A 311 -0.37 -14.02 -14.48
C PRO A 311 -1.26 -15.26 -14.49
N ILE A 312 -2.54 -15.06 -14.79
CA ILE A 312 -3.54 -16.13 -14.89
C ILE A 312 -4.27 -16.05 -16.23
N GLU A 313 -5.01 -17.12 -16.56
CA GLU A 313 -5.98 -17.05 -17.67
C GLU A 313 -7.06 -16.01 -17.36
N PRO A 314 -7.23 -14.99 -18.22
CA PRO A 314 -8.12 -13.88 -17.92
C PRO A 314 -9.60 -14.28 -17.89
N TYR A 315 -10.34 -13.73 -16.93
CA TYR A 315 -11.79 -13.86 -16.88
C TYR A 315 -12.46 -12.64 -16.24
N GLU A 316 -13.69 -12.37 -16.65
CA GLU A 316 -14.44 -11.21 -16.19
C GLU A 316 -15.26 -11.49 -14.92
N LYS A 317 -15.35 -10.47 -14.07
CA LYS A 317 -16.22 -10.44 -12.90
C LYS A 317 -16.83 -9.05 -12.75
N SER A 318 -18.10 -8.99 -12.33
CA SER A 318 -18.75 -7.71 -11.99
C SER A 318 -18.24 -7.13 -10.67
N TYR A 319 -17.78 -7.99 -9.76
CA TYR A 319 -17.15 -7.60 -8.50
C TYR A 319 -16.14 -8.68 -8.09
N ILE A 320 -15.17 -8.30 -7.27
CA ILE A 320 -14.11 -9.20 -6.83
C ILE A 320 -13.98 -9.15 -5.31
N ALA A 321 -13.89 -10.33 -4.71
CA ALA A 321 -13.56 -10.52 -3.30
C ALA A 321 -12.04 -10.71 -3.15
N ILE A 322 -11.43 -9.94 -2.26
CA ILE A 322 -9.97 -9.91 -2.05
C ILE A 322 -9.73 -10.20 -0.57
N PRO A 323 -9.22 -11.39 -0.21
CA PRO A 323 -8.77 -11.68 1.15
C PRO A 323 -7.65 -10.74 1.61
N ALA A 324 -7.52 -10.53 2.92
CA ALA A 324 -6.44 -9.72 3.48
C ALA A 324 -5.06 -10.28 3.06
N GLY A 325 -4.17 -9.38 2.63
CA GLY A 325 -2.83 -9.68 2.12
C GLY A 325 -2.75 -10.07 0.64
N GLN A 326 -3.88 -10.38 -0.01
CA GLN A 326 -3.86 -10.74 -1.44
C GLN A 326 -3.78 -9.53 -2.36
N ARG A 327 -3.19 -9.77 -3.53
CA ARG A 327 -3.08 -8.80 -4.63
C ARG A 327 -3.70 -9.36 -5.88
N LEU A 328 -4.47 -8.53 -6.57
CA LEU A 328 -5.12 -8.88 -7.81
C LEU A 328 -4.89 -7.77 -8.82
N ASP A 329 -4.48 -8.15 -10.03
CA ASP A 329 -4.39 -7.19 -11.12
C ASP A 329 -5.61 -7.36 -12.01
N VAL A 330 -6.30 -6.24 -12.27
CA VAL A 330 -7.45 -6.20 -13.15
C VAL A 330 -7.23 -5.22 -14.28
N ILE A 331 -7.74 -5.57 -15.45
CA ILE A 331 -7.84 -4.68 -16.60
C ILE A 331 -9.27 -4.16 -16.67
N VAL A 332 -9.41 -2.84 -16.77
CA VAL A 332 -10.66 -2.15 -16.98
C VAL A 332 -10.67 -1.62 -18.40
N ARG A 333 -11.70 -1.97 -19.17
CA ARG A 333 -11.89 -1.46 -20.52
C ARG A 333 -12.72 -0.17 -20.47
N CYS A 334 -12.15 0.93 -20.98
CA CYS A 334 -12.83 2.22 -21.04
C CYS A 334 -13.82 2.26 -22.22
N ASN A 335 -14.96 1.58 -22.11
CA ASN A 335 -15.98 1.49 -23.18
C ASN A 335 -17.32 2.13 -22.83
N GLN A 336 -17.43 2.76 -21.66
CA GLN A 336 -18.65 3.42 -21.22
C GLN A 336 -18.71 4.89 -21.69
N ASN A 337 -19.87 5.53 -21.49
CA ASN A 337 -20.11 6.89 -21.95
C ASN A 337 -19.18 7.90 -21.26
N ILE A 338 -18.46 8.70 -22.06
CA ILE A 338 -17.45 9.67 -21.63
C ILE A 338 -18.01 10.87 -20.84
N ASN A 339 -19.33 11.10 -20.87
CA ASN A 339 -19.96 12.23 -20.19
C ASN A 339 -20.26 11.95 -18.71
N TYR A 340 -20.02 10.74 -18.22
CA TYR A 340 -20.28 10.34 -16.85
C TYR A 340 -19.00 10.01 -16.09
N LYS A 341 -18.99 10.33 -14.80
CA LYS A 341 -18.03 9.78 -13.84
C LYS A 341 -18.61 8.49 -13.26
N TYR A 342 -17.78 7.45 -13.18
CA TYR A 342 -18.16 6.15 -12.63
C TYR A 342 -17.46 5.97 -11.29
N ASN A 343 -18.20 5.53 -10.28
CA ASN A 343 -17.66 5.36 -8.95
C ASN A 343 -16.98 4.00 -8.81
N MET A 344 -15.89 3.97 -8.05
CA MET A 344 -15.27 2.75 -7.54
C MET A 344 -15.74 2.54 -6.11
N TYR A 345 -16.06 1.30 -5.76
CA TYR A 345 -16.59 0.98 -4.43
C TYR A 345 -15.78 -0.12 -3.78
N VAL A 346 -15.74 -0.04 -2.46
CA VAL A 346 -15.25 -1.08 -1.57
C VAL A 346 -16.29 -1.34 -0.49
N SER A 347 -16.48 -2.61 -0.12
CA SER A 347 -17.38 -3.02 0.97
C SER A 347 -16.84 -4.25 1.68
N LEU A 348 -17.36 -4.53 2.88
CA LEU A 348 -17.18 -5.83 3.52
C LEU A 348 -17.98 -6.90 2.77
N LEU A 349 -17.49 -8.15 2.75
CA LEU A 349 -18.29 -9.25 2.23
C LEU A 349 -19.53 -9.51 3.10
N GLU A 350 -20.69 -9.72 2.48
CA GLU A 350 -21.99 -9.91 3.14
C GLU A 350 -21.97 -11.01 4.22
N ASN A 351 -21.21 -12.09 4.01
CA ASN A 351 -21.07 -13.18 5.00
C ASN A 351 -20.24 -12.80 6.23
N VAL A 352 -19.37 -11.80 6.11
CA VAL A 352 -18.62 -11.23 7.24
C VAL A 352 -19.57 -10.44 8.12
N VAL A 353 -20.45 -9.62 7.52
CA VAL A 353 -21.47 -8.83 8.24
C VAL A 353 -22.52 -9.73 8.89
N ALA A 354 -22.97 -10.78 8.20
CA ALA A 354 -23.95 -11.74 8.72
C ALA A 354 -23.40 -12.61 9.87
N GLY A 355 -22.13 -13.01 9.82
CA GLY A 355 -21.46 -13.71 10.92
C GLY A 355 -21.08 -12.81 12.11
N MET A 356 -21.15 -11.49 11.94
CA MET A 356 -20.92 -10.48 12.97
C MET A 356 -22.22 -10.00 13.65
N SER A 357 -23.39 -10.44 13.18
CA SER A 357 -24.64 -10.26 13.93
C SER A 357 -24.66 -11.26 15.08
N PRO A 358 -24.63 -10.81 16.35
CA PRO A 358 -24.86 -11.72 17.45
C PRO A 358 -26.31 -12.24 17.37
N ASN A 359 -26.48 -13.55 17.32
CA ASN A 359 -27.74 -14.18 17.72
C ASN A 359 -27.98 -13.94 19.22
#